data_AF-A0A915A3N7-F1
#
_entry.id   AF-A0A915A3N7-F1
#
_cell.length_a   1.000
_cell.length_b   1.000
_cell.length_c   1.000
_cell.angle_alpha   90.00
_cell.angle_beta   90.00
_cell.angle_gamma   90.00
#
_symmetry.space_group_name_H-M   'P 1'
#
loop_
_entity.id
_entity.type
_entity.pdbx_description
1 polymer ?
#
loop_
_entity_poly.entity_id
_entity_poly.type
_entity_poly.pdbx_seq_one_letter_code
_entity_poly.pdbx_strand_id
1 'polypeptide(L)'
;NALEGWIRVCMLEVRVIKLILSLKHSDKACIITTRMWFGRATHRMKFERAVRPGRIRYVAEVFENQTLNSDGSWKRVEGNWYSDEGGKAKLVKGLDHILPPPHWVFTDDTFVPALCHQMWVGLDAGHDHFYDELFEIQELNDFKWQFLNFTGRHGDVIPEGFNLEPPPGWEWRGKWVVDRTRLTDPEGWVYSPQNNFNEDIIDTLDYVEQ
;
A
#
# COMPACT_ATOMS: atom_id res chain seq x y z
N ASN A 1 20.42 -36.72 -1.04
CA ASN A 1 21.05 -36.18 -2.29
C ASN A 1 21.35 -34.70 -2.10
N ALA A 2 22.38 -34.11 -2.72
CA ALA A 2 22.77 -32.70 -2.46
C ALA A 2 21.72 -31.63 -2.87
N LEU A 3 20.64 -32.04 -3.54
CA LEU A 3 19.56 -31.18 -4.04
C LEU A 3 18.20 -31.46 -3.38
N GLU A 4 18.12 -32.42 -2.46
CA GLU A 4 16.88 -32.79 -1.78
C GLU A 4 16.50 -31.68 -0.80
N GLY A 5 15.27 -31.17 -0.89
CA GLY A 5 14.78 -30.04 -0.09
C GLY A 5 14.99 -28.64 -0.69
N TRP A 6 15.44 -28.54 -1.95
CA TRP A 6 15.37 -27.27 -2.68
C TRP A 6 13.91 -26.89 -2.94
N ILE A 7 13.67 -25.58 -2.94
CA ILE A 7 12.36 -24.99 -3.17
C ILE A 7 12.47 -24.01 -4.33
N ARG A 8 11.41 -23.94 -5.13
CA ARG A 8 11.25 -22.90 -6.14
C ARG A 8 9.92 -22.19 -5.99
N VAL A 9 9.91 -20.92 -6.36
CA VAL A 9 8.73 -20.06 -6.27
C VAL A 9 8.49 -19.38 -7.60
N CYS A 10 7.23 -19.35 -8.03
CA CYS A 10 6.78 -18.57 -9.17
C CYS A 10 5.76 -17.54 -8.69
N MET A 11 6.02 -16.28 -9.02
CA MET A 11 5.11 -15.18 -8.72
C MET A 11 4.07 -15.04 -9.83
N LEU A 12 2.82 -14.96 -9.43
CA LEU A 12 1.66 -14.82 -10.30
C LEU A 12 0.96 -13.51 -9.96
N GLU A 13 0.59 -12.75 -10.97
CA GLU A 13 -0.19 -11.52 -10.82
C GLU A 13 -1.55 -11.63 -11.49
N VAL A 14 -2.55 -10.94 -10.94
CA VAL A 14 -3.84 -10.74 -11.58
C VAL A 14 -4.28 -9.30 -11.42
N ARG A 15 -4.84 -8.71 -12.47
CA ARG A 15 -5.41 -7.37 -12.36
C ARG A 15 -6.74 -7.44 -11.59
N VAL A 16 -6.90 -6.57 -10.61
CA VAL A 16 -8.12 -6.38 -9.83
C VAL A 16 -8.75 -5.07 -10.23
N ILE A 17 -10.06 -5.04 -10.48
CA ILE A 17 -10.79 -3.81 -10.80
C ILE A 17 -11.95 -3.62 -9.83
N LYS A 18 -12.25 -2.36 -9.52
CA LYS A 18 -13.31 -2.03 -8.56
C LYS A 18 -14.68 -2.29 -9.18
N LEU A 19 -15.56 -3.00 -8.47
CA LEU A 19 -16.96 -3.16 -8.86
C LEU A 19 -17.64 -1.79 -8.75
N ILE A 20 -17.83 -1.11 -9.90
CA ILE A 20 -18.46 0.21 -9.94
C ILE A 20 -19.96 0.04 -9.67
N LEU A 21 -20.34 -0.05 -8.40
CA LEU A 21 -21.70 0.21 -7.95
C LEU A 21 -21.85 1.73 -7.81
N SER A 22 -22.13 2.40 -8.94
CA SER A 22 -22.48 3.82 -9.00
C SER A 22 -21.42 4.79 -8.45
N LEU A 23 -20.42 5.15 -9.27
CA LEU A 23 -19.66 6.38 -9.03
C LEU A 23 -20.44 7.60 -9.52
N LYS A 24 -21.21 8.21 -8.61
CA LYS A 24 -21.60 9.63 -8.70
C LYS A 24 -20.44 10.50 -8.22
N HIS A 25 -19.31 10.50 -8.93
CA HIS A 25 -18.40 11.65 -8.91
C HIS A 25 -17.62 11.66 -10.21
N SER A 26 -17.62 12.82 -10.85
CA SER A 26 -17.09 13.00 -12.20
C SER A 26 -15.58 12.78 -12.24
N ASP A 27 -15.14 11.72 -12.89
CA ASP A 27 -13.75 11.54 -13.32
C ASP A 27 -13.42 12.61 -14.35
N LYS A 28 -12.99 13.78 -13.87
CA LYS A 28 -12.39 14.81 -14.71
C LYS A 28 -10.90 14.53 -14.74
N ALA A 29 -10.42 13.98 -15.87
CA ALA A 29 -8.99 13.92 -16.13
C ALA A 29 -8.39 15.34 -16.00
N CYS A 30 -7.39 15.49 -15.14
CA CYS A 30 -6.63 16.73 -15.04
C CYS A 30 -5.14 16.41 -15.00
N ILE A 31 -4.33 17.32 -15.55
CA ILE A 31 -2.87 17.25 -15.47
C ILE A 31 -2.45 18.07 -14.26
N ILE A 32 -1.91 17.41 -13.24
CA ILE A 32 -1.33 18.06 -12.07
C ILE A 32 0.17 18.21 -12.32
N THR A 33 0.67 19.45 -12.39
CA THR A 33 2.11 19.73 -12.43
C THR A 33 2.56 20.19 -11.05
N THR A 34 3.33 19.37 -10.34
CA THR A 34 3.82 19.69 -9.00
C THR A 34 5.27 20.16 -9.07
N ARG A 35 5.59 21.25 -8.37
CA ARG A 35 6.97 21.65 -8.05
C ARG A 35 7.13 21.53 -6.54
N MET A 36 8.12 20.76 -6.10
CA MET A 36 8.40 20.52 -4.67
C MET A 36 9.68 21.24 -4.23
N TRP A 37 9.76 21.60 -2.95
CA TRP A 37 10.93 22.25 -2.35
C TRP A 37 11.38 21.51 -1.10
N PHE A 38 12.60 20.98 -1.15
CA PHE A 38 13.24 20.28 -0.02
C PHE A 38 14.38 21.09 0.60
N GLY A 39 14.47 22.40 0.30
CA GLY A 39 15.53 23.27 0.84
C GLY A 39 15.15 23.91 2.17
N ARG A 40 16.10 24.63 2.78
CA ARG A 40 15.93 25.28 4.09
C ARG A 40 14.71 26.22 4.10
N ALA A 41 13.97 26.22 5.21
CA ALA A 41 12.80 27.08 5.42
C ALA A 41 13.10 28.57 5.19
N THR A 42 14.32 29.03 5.51
CA THR A 42 14.77 30.41 5.29
C THR A 42 14.77 30.85 3.83
N HIS A 43 14.82 29.91 2.88
CA HIS A 43 14.81 30.18 1.44
C HIS A 43 13.44 30.00 0.79
N ARG A 44 12.41 29.65 1.57
CA ARG A 44 11.04 29.42 1.10
C ARG A 44 10.53 30.56 0.22
N MET A 45 10.73 31.81 0.62
CA MET A 45 10.29 33.00 -0.14
C MET A 45 10.80 33.03 -1.59
N LYS A 46 12.00 32.50 -1.85
CA LYS A 46 12.55 32.43 -3.23
C LYS A 46 11.82 31.38 -4.06
N PHE A 47 11.55 30.23 -3.45
CA PHE A 47 10.77 29.16 -4.07
C PHE A 47 9.32 29.60 -4.36
N GLU A 48 8.66 30.25 -3.39
CA GLU A 48 7.31 30.79 -3.57
C GLU A 48 7.20 31.78 -4.74
N ARG A 49 8.26 32.57 -4.99
CA ARG A 49 8.33 33.44 -6.18
C ARG A 49 8.49 32.64 -7.47
N ALA A 50 9.32 31.59 -7.45
CA ALA A 50 9.62 30.76 -8.62
C ALA A 50 8.43 29.89 -9.10
N VAL A 51 7.46 29.62 -8.23
CA VAL A 51 6.27 28.81 -8.57
C VAL A 51 5.06 29.64 -9.04
N ARG A 52 5.16 30.99 -9.07
CA ARG A 52 4.06 31.85 -9.55
C ARG A 52 3.72 31.57 -11.02
N PRO A 53 2.42 31.60 -11.41
CA PRO A 53 1.25 31.99 -10.62
C PRO A 53 0.70 30.88 -9.70
N GLY A 54 1.35 29.72 -9.66
CA GLY A 54 0.99 28.60 -8.78
C GLY A 54 0.92 29.03 -7.31
N ARG A 55 -0.09 28.50 -6.61
CA ARG A 55 -0.30 28.70 -5.18
C ARG A 55 0.12 27.45 -4.44
N ILE A 56 0.90 27.61 -3.39
CA ILE A 56 1.22 26.51 -2.48
C ILE A 56 0.02 26.33 -1.54
N ARG A 57 -0.45 25.11 -1.40
CA ARG A 57 -1.48 24.72 -0.43
C ARG A 57 -0.87 23.68 0.51
N TYR A 58 -1.23 23.77 1.78
CA TYR A 58 -0.97 22.71 2.76
C TYR A 58 -2.32 22.16 3.19
N VAL A 59 -2.41 20.85 3.26
CA VAL A 59 -3.52 20.15 3.88
C VAL A 59 -3.01 19.66 5.23
N ALA A 60 -3.71 20.02 6.30
CA ALA A 60 -3.43 19.47 7.62
C ALA A 60 -4.28 18.21 7.78
N GLU A 61 -3.63 17.11 8.15
CA GLU A 61 -4.27 15.82 8.40
C GLU A 61 -4.16 15.46 9.87
N VAL A 62 -5.24 14.88 10.41
CA VAL A 62 -5.35 14.50 11.82
C VAL A 62 -6.21 13.23 11.91
N PHE A 63 -5.79 12.28 12.73
CA PHE A 63 -6.47 11.00 12.91
C PHE A 63 -7.23 10.97 14.24
N GLU A 64 -8.55 10.77 14.22
CA GLU A 64 -9.32 10.51 15.45
C GLU A 64 -9.15 9.05 15.88
N ASN A 65 -8.71 8.84 17.12
CA ASN A 65 -8.47 7.51 17.65
C ASN A 65 -9.62 7.03 18.54
N GLN A 66 -10.15 5.85 18.22
CA GLN A 66 -11.15 5.16 19.01
C GLN A 66 -10.68 3.73 19.36
N THR A 67 -11.17 3.22 20.48
CA THR A 67 -10.98 1.84 20.93
C THR A 67 -12.34 1.19 21.14
N LEU A 68 -12.42 -0.10 20.85
CA LEU A 68 -13.63 -0.88 20.99
C LEU A 68 -13.71 -1.44 22.42
N ASN A 69 -14.78 -1.13 23.13
CA ASN A 69 -15.07 -1.70 24.45
C ASN A 69 -15.48 -3.17 24.33
N SER A 70 -15.40 -3.90 25.45
CA SER A 70 -15.84 -5.30 25.53
C SER A 70 -17.33 -5.51 25.28
N ASP A 71 -18.14 -4.45 25.37
CA ASP A 71 -19.58 -4.45 25.06
C ASP A 71 -19.88 -4.12 23.58
N GLY A 72 -18.85 -3.93 22.75
CA GLY A 72 -18.98 -3.59 21.34
C GLY A 72 -19.20 -2.09 21.06
N SER A 73 -19.17 -1.23 22.08
CA SER A 73 -19.25 0.22 21.89
C SER A 73 -17.88 0.84 21.58
N TRP A 74 -17.83 1.82 20.68
CA TRP A 74 -16.62 2.60 20.41
C TRP A 74 -16.47 3.73 21.43
N LYS A 75 -15.26 3.93 21.97
CA LYS A 75 -14.92 5.09 22.80
C LYS A 75 -13.63 5.74 22.31
N ARG A 76 -13.48 7.04 22.56
CA ARG A 76 -12.21 7.74 22.30
C ARG A 76 -11.09 7.19 23.17
N VAL A 77 -9.87 7.14 22.63
CA VAL A 77 -8.69 6.69 23.36
C VAL A 77 -8.28 7.76 24.38
N GLU A 78 -8.40 7.48 25.68
CA GLU A 78 -8.04 8.44 26.73
C GLU A 78 -6.62 9.01 26.57
N GLY A 79 -6.50 10.34 26.61
CA GLY A 79 -5.22 11.04 26.45
C GLY A 79 -4.64 11.01 25.02
N ASN A 80 -5.34 10.44 24.05
CA ASN A 80 -4.91 10.42 22.64
C ASN A 80 -6.11 10.48 21.68
N TRP A 81 -6.98 11.48 21.82
CA TRP A 81 -8.19 11.59 20.99
C TRP A 81 -7.85 11.80 19.52
N TYR A 82 -6.78 12.56 19.25
CA TYR A 82 -6.30 12.87 17.92
C TYR A 82 -4.79 12.63 17.80
N SER A 83 -4.33 12.14 16.65
CA SER A 83 -2.89 11.96 16.40
C SER A 83 -2.46 12.29 14.97
N ASP A 84 -1.14 12.31 14.76
CA ASP A 84 -0.56 12.15 13.42
C ASP A 84 -0.70 10.70 12.92
N GLU A 85 -0.32 10.47 11.65
CA GLU A 85 -0.36 9.16 10.99
C GLU A 85 0.36 8.08 11.79
N GLY A 86 1.52 8.42 12.36
CA GLY A 86 2.34 7.49 13.14
C GLY A 86 1.90 7.31 14.59
N GLY A 87 0.83 7.98 15.04
CA GLY A 87 0.37 7.94 16.44
C GLY A 87 1.33 8.58 17.46
N LYS A 88 2.34 9.34 16.98
CA LYS A 88 3.43 9.91 17.79
C LYS A 88 3.05 11.27 18.35
N ALA A 89 2.51 12.15 17.52
CA ALA A 89 1.96 13.42 18.00
C ALA A 89 0.58 13.15 18.60
N LYS A 90 0.42 13.36 19.90
CA LYS A 90 -0.86 13.17 20.60
C LYS A 90 -1.48 14.51 20.94
N LEU A 91 -2.67 14.75 20.40
CA LEU A 91 -3.44 15.96 20.64
C LEU A 91 -4.51 15.66 21.69
N VAL A 92 -4.21 16.06 22.92
CA VAL A 92 -5.05 15.80 24.10
C VAL A 92 -6.29 16.70 24.14
N LYS A 93 -6.22 17.87 23.50
CA LYS A 93 -7.20 18.95 23.72
C LYS A 93 -8.26 19.12 22.62
N GLY A 94 -8.17 18.40 21.51
CA GLY A 94 -9.12 18.52 20.39
C GLY A 94 -8.56 19.25 19.17
N LEU A 95 -9.37 19.30 18.11
CA LEU A 95 -9.04 19.87 16.80
C LEU A 95 -8.91 21.41 16.83
N ASP A 96 -9.62 22.06 17.75
CA ASP A 96 -9.60 23.50 17.99
C ASP A 96 -8.24 24.02 18.49
N HIS A 97 -7.38 23.12 18.98
CA HIS A 97 -6.02 23.44 19.39
C HIS A 97 -4.98 23.31 18.26
N ILE A 98 -5.40 22.89 17.07
CA ILE A 98 -4.51 22.81 15.91
C ILE A 98 -4.46 24.18 15.27
N LEU A 99 -3.30 24.82 15.37
CA LEU A 99 -3.05 26.12 14.79
C LEU A 99 -2.32 25.99 13.47
N PRO A 100 -2.62 26.84 12.48
CA PRO A 100 -1.84 26.88 11.27
C PRO A 100 -0.40 27.33 11.60
N PRO A 101 0.61 26.96 10.79
CA PRO A 101 1.96 27.45 10.97
C PRO A 101 2.02 28.99 10.95
N PRO A 102 3.06 29.62 11.52
CA PRO A 102 3.19 31.08 11.50
C PRO A 102 3.00 31.66 10.08
N HIS A 103 2.18 32.72 10.00
CA HIS A 103 1.80 33.40 8.75
C HIS A 103 0.88 32.62 7.79
N TRP A 104 0.34 31.48 8.23
CA TRP A 104 -0.72 30.78 7.52
C TRP A 104 -2.08 31.04 8.17
N VAL A 105 -3.12 30.97 7.35
CA VAL A 105 -4.52 30.92 7.78
C VAL A 105 -5.13 29.68 7.15
N PHE A 106 -5.96 28.96 7.89
CA PHE A 106 -6.76 27.93 7.27
C PHE A 106 -7.71 28.57 6.26
N THR A 107 -7.94 27.88 5.14
CA THR A 107 -8.91 28.37 4.15
C THR A 107 -10.34 28.15 4.63
N ASP A 108 -10.53 27.10 5.45
CA ASP A 108 -11.78 26.76 6.12
C ASP A 108 -11.49 26.47 7.60
N ASP A 109 -12.32 26.98 8.52
CA ASP A 109 -12.12 26.86 9.97
C ASP A 109 -12.52 25.49 10.55
N THR A 110 -12.91 24.55 9.68
CA THR A 110 -13.46 23.26 10.10
C THR A 110 -12.69 22.12 9.46
N PHE A 111 -12.14 21.24 10.30
CA PHE A 111 -11.67 19.94 9.82
C PHE A 111 -12.87 19.15 9.29
N VAL A 112 -12.78 18.74 8.04
CA VAL A 112 -13.80 17.91 7.42
C VAL A 112 -13.46 16.45 7.69
N PRO A 113 -14.36 15.66 8.28
CA PRO A 113 -14.15 14.22 8.39
C PRO A 113 -14.01 13.63 6.98
N ALA A 114 -12.86 13.03 6.72
CA ALA A 114 -12.66 12.17 5.57
C ALA A 114 -12.45 10.74 6.09
N LEU A 115 -12.94 9.77 5.34
CA LEU A 115 -12.70 8.37 5.69
C LEU A 115 -11.18 8.14 5.62
N CYS A 116 -10.59 7.39 6.54
CA CYS A 116 -9.14 7.19 6.56
C CYS A 116 -8.61 6.70 5.19
N HIS A 117 -9.34 5.84 4.48
CA HIS A 117 -8.99 5.37 3.13
C HIS A 117 -9.09 6.44 2.01
N GLN A 118 -9.69 7.60 2.28
CA GLN A 118 -9.69 8.76 1.38
C GLN A 118 -8.49 9.68 1.62
N MET A 119 -7.84 9.57 2.78
CA MET A 119 -6.66 10.36 3.15
C MET A 119 -5.37 9.53 3.05
N TRP A 120 -5.47 8.23 3.38
CA TRP A 120 -4.42 7.26 3.15
C TRP A 120 -4.28 7.06 1.66
N VAL A 121 -3.08 7.32 1.15
CA VAL A 121 -2.65 6.76 -0.12
C VAL A 121 -2.31 5.28 0.11
N GLY A 122 -3.34 4.48 0.40
CA GLY A 122 -3.22 3.04 0.18
C GLY A 122 -2.90 2.79 -1.29
N LEU A 123 -2.30 1.65 -1.62
CA LEU A 123 -2.02 1.30 -3.03
C LEU A 123 -3.28 1.36 -3.92
N ASP A 124 -4.48 1.33 -3.32
CA ASP A 124 -5.78 1.40 -3.96
C ASP A 124 -6.45 2.79 -3.94
N ALA A 125 -5.87 3.78 -3.25
CA ALA A 125 -6.47 5.10 -3.09
C ALA A 125 -6.39 5.92 -4.39
N GLY A 126 -7.52 6.04 -5.09
CA GLY A 126 -7.63 6.73 -6.38
C GLY A 126 -7.34 5.85 -7.59
N HIS A 127 -7.11 4.56 -7.38
CA HIS A 127 -6.95 3.58 -8.43
C HIS A 127 -8.28 2.87 -8.70
N ASP A 128 -8.70 2.81 -9.96
CA ASP A 128 -9.83 1.97 -10.40
C ASP A 128 -9.39 0.50 -10.62
N HIS A 129 -8.09 0.24 -10.55
CA HIS A 129 -7.47 -1.08 -10.63
C HIS A 129 -6.12 -1.18 -9.91
N PHE A 130 -5.79 -2.36 -9.40
CA PHE A 130 -4.45 -2.72 -8.94
C PHE A 130 -4.08 -4.13 -9.43
N TYR A 131 -2.87 -4.62 -9.15
CA TYR A 131 -2.48 -6.00 -9.37
C TYR A 131 -2.34 -6.69 -8.02
N ASP A 132 -2.97 -7.86 -7.88
CA ASP A 132 -2.78 -8.74 -6.73
C ASP A 132 -1.81 -9.86 -7.08
N GLU A 133 -1.21 -10.45 -6.06
CA GLU A 133 -0.03 -11.30 -6.18
C GLU A 133 -0.24 -12.61 -5.40
N LEU A 134 0.15 -13.71 -6.04
CA LEU A 134 0.10 -15.06 -5.47
C LEU A 134 1.40 -15.79 -5.81
N PHE A 135 1.96 -16.49 -4.85
CA PHE A 135 3.23 -17.20 -5.04
C PHE A 135 2.97 -18.71 -5.04
N GLU A 136 3.26 -19.39 -6.16
CA GLU A 136 3.25 -20.86 -6.23
C GLU A 136 4.59 -21.41 -5.72
N ILE A 137 4.54 -22.23 -4.68
CA ILE A 137 5.73 -22.85 -4.10
C ILE A 137 5.78 -24.33 -4.49
N GLN A 138 6.96 -24.77 -4.96
CA GLN A 138 7.24 -26.17 -5.26
C GLN A 138 8.51 -26.64 -4.56
N GLU A 139 8.54 -27.89 -4.11
CA GLU A 139 9.70 -28.53 -3.49
C GLU A 139 10.26 -29.64 -4.39
N LEU A 140 11.59 -29.82 -4.35
CA LEU A 140 12.29 -30.84 -5.11
C LEU A 140 12.35 -32.15 -4.33
N ASN A 141 11.49 -33.10 -4.71
CA ASN A 141 11.44 -34.45 -4.16
C ASN A 141 11.75 -35.47 -5.26
N ASP A 142 12.66 -36.41 -5.01
CA ASP A 142 13.06 -37.43 -5.99
C ASP A 142 13.39 -36.87 -7.39
N PHE A 143 14.12 -35.75 -7.42
CA PHE A 143 14.48 -35.02 -8.64
C PHE A 143 13.29 -34.50 -9.47
N LYS A 144 12.12 -34.36 -8.86
CA LYS A 144 10.92 -33.79 -9.48
C LYS A 144 10.37 -32.67 -8.61
N TRP A 145 10.06 -31.55 -9.26
CA TRP A 145 9.36 -30.45 -8.61
C TRP A 145 7.91 -30.84 -8.34
N GLN A 146 7.49 -30.71 -7.08
CA GLN A 146 6.14 -31.03 -6.63
C GLN A 146 5.52 -29.80 -5.98
N PHE A 147 4.26 -29.54 -6.29
CA PHE A 147 3.51 -28.46 -5.66
C PHE A 147 3.45 -28.64 -4.15
N LEU A 148 3.77 -27.57 -3.41
CA LEU A 148 3.71 -27.53 -1.95
C LEU A 148 2.49 -26.73 -1.48
N ASN A 149 2.42 -25.45 -1.83
CA ASN A 149 1.32 -24.56 -1.47
C ASN A 149 1.32 -23.27 -2.31
N PHE A 150 0.30 -22.44 -2.10
CA PHE A 150 0.35 -21.03 -2.48
C PHE A 150 0.56 -20.16 -1.24
N THR A 151 1.24 -19.04 -1.40
CA THR A 151 1.39 -18.02 -0.35
C THR A 151 1.09 -16.62 -0.85
N GLY A 152 0.73 -15.74 0.09
CA GLY A 152 0.72 -14.29 -0.13
C GLY A 152 2.13 -13.70 -0.06
N ARG A 153 2.20 -12.38 -0.25
CA ARG A 153 3.43 -11.55 -0.20
C ARG A 153 4.28 -11.77 1.06
N HIS A 154 3.64 -12.08 2.19
CA HIS A 154 4.29 -12.22 3.49
C HIS A 154 4.57 -13.69 3.86
N GLY A 155 4.37 -14.63 2.94
CA GLY A 155 4.58 -16.07 3.17
C GLY A 155 3.44 -16.75 3.93
N ASP A 156 2.32 -16.05 4.16
CA ASP A 156 1.10 -16.64 4.68
C ASP A 156 0.48 -17.59 3.65
N VAL A 157 0.15 -18.81 4.07
CA VAL A 157 -0.42 -19.83 3.17
C VAL A 157 -1.83 -19.41 2.75
N ILE A 158 -2.09 -19.48 1.45
CA ILE A 158 -3.39 -19.21 0.83
C ILE A 158 -3.93 -20.53 0.25
N PRO A 159 -4.74 -21.31 1.01
CA PRO A 159 -5.25 -22.61 0.56
C PRO A 159 -6.08 -22.54 -0.73
N GLU A 160 -6.74 -21.41 -0.98
CA GLU A 160 -7.60 -21.19 -2.13
C GLU A 160 -6.79 -21.08 -3.43
N GLY A 161 -5.55 -20.61 -3.36
CA GLY A 161 -4.68 -20.41 -4.51
C GLY A 161 -5.36 -19.61 -5.62
N PHE A 162 -5.46 -20.20 -6.82
CA PHE A 162 -6.14 -19.60 -7.96
C PHE A 162 -7.65 -19.37 -7.77
N ASN A 163 -8.28 -20.02 -6.79
CA ASN A 163 -9.70 -19.84 -6.45
C ASN A 163 -9.91 -18.77 -5.37
N LEU A 164 -8.88 -17.99 -5.02
CA LEU A 164 -9.02 -16.88 -4.09
C LEU A 164 -10.10 -15.91 -4.59
N GLU A 165 -11.05 -15.57 -3.72
CA GLU A 165 -12.10 -14.59 -4.03
C GLU A 165 -11.55 -13.16 -3.95
N PRO A 166 -11.97 -12.24 -4.83
CA PRO A 166 -11.51 -10.87 -4.77
C PRO A 166 -12.03 -10.18 -3.50
N PRO A 167 -11.31 -9.15 -3.00
CA PRO A 167 -11.78 -8.38 -1.86
C PRO A 167 -13.19 -7.80 -2.08
N PRO A 168 -13.99 -7.59 -1.01
CA PRO A 168 -15.33 -7.03 -1.13
C PRO A 168 -15.35 -5.71 -1.92
N GLY A 169 -16.15 -5.64 -2.99
CA GLY A 169 -16.24 -4.47 -3.86
C GLY A 169 -15.23 -4.47 -5.03
N TRP A 170 -14.55 -5.58 -5.27
CA TRP A 170 -13.60 -5.77 -6.37
C TRP A 170 -13.91 -7.03 -7.18
N GLU A 171 -13.41 -7.09 -8.41
CA GLU A 171 -13.47 -8.27 -9.28
C GLU A 171 -12.12 -8.53 -9.95
N TRP A 172 -11.77 -9.80 -10.12
CA TRP A 172 -10.61 -10.21 -10.90
C TRP A 172 -10.85 -9.93 -12.38
N ARG A 173 -9.88 -9.27 -13.03
CA ARG A 173 -9.90 -9.01 -14.47
C ARG A 173 -8.88 -9.91 -15.16
N GLY A 174 -9.35 -11.06 -15.62
CA GLY A 174 -8.57 -12.01 -16.40
C GLY A 174 -8.21 -13.25 -15.59
N LYS A 175 -7.03 -13.79 -15.86
CA LYS A 175 -6.47 -14.96 -15.17
C LYS A 175 -5.17 -14.54 -14.49
N TRP A 176 -4.80 -15.29 -13.46
CA TRP A 176 -3.45 -15.27 -12.92
C TRP A 176 -2.44 -15.57 -14.02
N VAL A 177 -1.43 -14.72 -14.15
CA VAL A 177 -0.33 -14.84 -15.11
C VAL A 177 0.99 -14.70 -14.39
N VAL A 178 2.05 -15.33 -14.91
CA VAL A 178 3.40 -15.17 -14.34
C VAL A 178 3.84 -13.71 -14.43
N ASP A 179 4.26 -13.12 -13.31
CA ASP A 179 4.89 -11.81 -13.30
C ASP A 179 6.28 -11.92 -13.95
N ARG A 180 6.42 -11.32 -15.14
CA ARG A 180 7.67 -11.32 -15.92
C ARG A 180 8.55 -10.10 -15.68
N THR A 181 8.17 -9.23 -14.74
CA THR A 181 8.96 -8.04 -14.39
C THR A 181 10.08 -8.36 -13.39
N ARG A 182 10.00 -9.53 -12.73
CA ARG A 182 10.95 -10.00 -11.72
C ARG A 182 12.16 -10.71 -12.34
N LEU A 183 13.24 -10.82 -11.56
CA LEU A 183 14.46 -11.55 -11.94
C LEU A 183 14.26 -13.06 -11.76
N THR A 184 13.74 -13.73 -12.80
CA THR A 184 13.43 -15.16 -12.79
C THR A 184 14.11 -15.90 -13.93
N ASP A 185 14.00 -17.24 -13.92
CA ASP A 185 14.27 -18.03 -15.12
C ASP A 185 13.22 -17.77 -16.23
N PRO A 186 13.39 -18.31 -17.46
CA PRO A 186 12.45 -18.09 -18.56
C PRO A 186 11.01 -18.57 -18.31
N GLU A 187 10.82 -19.45 -17.32
CA GLU A 187 9.52 -20.01 -16.94
C GLU A 187 8.88 -19.23 -15.77
N GLY A 188 9.62 -18.34 -15.10
CA GLY A 188 9.13 -17.52 -13.99
C GLY A 188 9.57 -17.99 -12.61
N TRP A 189 10.50 -18.94 -12.50
CA TRP A 189 10.91 -19.53 -11.23
C TRP A 189 12.13 -18.86 -10.61
N VAL A 190 12.10 -18.75 -9.28
CA VAL A 190 13.24 -18.41 -8.41
C VAL A 190 13.53 -19.62 -7.51
N TYR A 191 14.79 -19.88 -7.21
CA TYR A 191 15.23 -21.10 -6.51
C TYR A 191 15.93 -20.77 -5.19
N SER A 192 15.65 -21.52 -4.14
CA SER A 192 16.30 -21.38 -2.83
C SER A 192 16.46 -22.75 -2.16
N PRO A 193 17.53 -22.97 -1.38
CA PRO A 193 17.64 -24.14 -0.51
C PRO A 193 16.74 -24.04 0.76
N GLN A 194 16.01 -22.94 0.96
CA GLN A 194 15.20 -22.67 2.17
C GLN A 194 13.80 -22.15 1.79
N ASN A 195 12.79 -22.46 2.62
CA ASN A 195 11.42 -21.95 2.43
C ASN A 195 11.24 -20.56 3.07
N ASN A 196 11.99 -19.57 2.60
CA ASN A 196 12.02 -18.22 3.16
C ASN A 196 11.64 -17.16 2.12
N PHE A 197 10.70 -17.47 1.25
CA PHE A 197 10.25 -16.53 0.23
C PHE A 197 9.23 -15.55 0.82
N ASN A 198 9.67 -14.31 1.03
CA ASN A 198 8.79 -13.15 1.01
C ASN A 198 9.21 -12.27 -0.18
N GLU A 199 8.34 -11.35 -0.60
CA GLU A 199 8.61 -10.47 -1.75
C GLU A 199 9.94 -9.71 -1.62
N ASP A 200 10.27 -9.25 -0.40
CA ASP A 200 11.54 -8.57 -0.10
C ASP A 200 12.79 -9.41 -0.43
N ILE A 201 12.68 -10.74 -0.30
CA ILE A 201 13.76 -11.69 -0.61
C ILE A 201 13.80 -11.99 -2.12
N ILE A 202 12.64 -12.10 -2.77
CA ILE A 202 12.57 -12.37 -4.22
C ILE A 202 13.20 -11.23 -5.03
N ASP A 203 13.02 -9.98 -4.62
CA ASP A 203 13.62 -8.81 -5.28
C ASP A 203 15.12 -8.63 -5.03
N THR A 204 15.67 -9.31 -4.02
CA THR A 204 17.07 -9.15 -3.60
C THR A 204 17.92 -10.38 -3.90
N LEU A 205 17.32 -11.44 -4.45
CA LEU A 205 18.05 -12.59 -4.98
C LEU A 205 18.73 -12.17 -6.29
N ASP A 206 19.82 -11.42 -6.15
CA ASP A 206 20.80 -11.25 -7.21
C ASP A 206 21.20 -12.65 -7.69
N TYR A 207 21.03 -12.88 -8.99
CA TYR A 207 21.72 -13.97 -9.67
C TYR A 207 23.21 -13.77 -9.41
N VAL A 208 23.77 -14.49 -8.44
CA VAL A 208 25.21 -14.69 -8.35
C VAL A 208 25.55 -15.56 -9.55
N GLU A 209 25.93 -14.92 -10.67
CA GLU A 209 26.59 -15.60 -11.77
C GLU A 209 27.73 -16.45 -11.18
N GLN A 210 27.63 -17.77 -11.35
CA GLN A 210 28.75 -18.68 -11.15
C GLN A 210 29.67 -18.66 -12.37
#